data_AF-A0A9X4REQ5-F1
#
_entry.id   AF-A0A9X4REQ5-F1
#
_cell.length_a   1.000
_cell.length_b   1.000
_cell.length_c   1.000
_cell.angle_alpha   90.00
_cell.angle_beta   90.00
_cell.angle_gamma   90.00
#
_symmetry.space_group_name_H-M   'P 1'
#
loop_
_entity.id
_entity.type
_entity.pdbx_description
1 polymer ?
#
loop_
_entity_poly.entity_id
_entity_poly.type
_entity_poly.pdbx_seq_one_letter_code
_entity_poly.pdbx_strand_id
1 'polypeptide(L)'
;MSVPAKDAPRGSGRNAHKETGQLSVMIRTYRFFVGLHQLDDRTPHVPTPKELDEQRKWEWKRPPRWDFTPGKRLRLCLYADLHYGWDRKWADSKTRSVLEAGLPEALQAMEDAADKEDARKAAERAALEESHRRREAAEQLIGARHAENVRGEVLEQQLAQWQHVTVLRQYLDAMAATIDLLTDEQDRASATEWLHWCRRHVDSRDPLARPIAMPPIRRPTWQERAGLLDQIMTELAGQSVPPRG
;
A
#
# COMPACT_ATOMS: atom_id res chain seq x y z
N MET A 1 -45.51 -9.43 -30.65
CA MET A 1 -44.67 -10.15 -29.67
C MET A 1 -43.33 -10.40 -30.34
N SER A 2 -42.28 -9.65 -29.98
CA SER A 2 -40.95 -9.83 -30.55
C SER A 2 -40.10 -10.63 -29.57
N VAL A 3 -39.63 -11.79 -30.00
CA VAL A 3 -38.73 -12.66 -29.23
C VAL A 3 -37.36 -11.98 -29.17
N PRO A 4 -36.71 -11.84 -27.99
CA PRO A 4 -35.41 -11.21 -27.94
C PRO A 4 -34.35 -12.12 -28.59
N ALA A 5 -33.50 -11.51 -29.42
CA ALA A 5 -32.42 -12.17 -30.14
C ALA A 5 -31.44 -12.86 -29.19
N LYS A 6 -31.04 -14.08 -29.57
CA LYS A 6 -30.28 -15.04 -28.74
C LYS A 6 -28.80 -14.68 -28.55
N ASP A 7 -28.31 -13.63 -29.21
CA ASP A 7 -26.87 -13.38 -29.42
C ASP A 7 -26.35 -12.03 -28.90
N ALA A 8 -26.95 -11.46 -27.84
CA ALA A 8 -26.33 -10.32 -27.16
C ALA A 8 -25.12 -10.80 -26.32
N PRO A 9 -23.93 -10.17 -26.43
CA PRO A 9 -22.75 -10.57 -25.66
C PRO A 9 -23.06 -10.46 -24.16
N ARG A 10 -22.97 -11.59 -23.46
CA ARG A 10 -23.16 -11.66 -22.01
C ARG A 10 -21.90 -11.09 -21.34
N GLY A 11 -21.91 -9.82 -20.97
CA GLY A 11 -20.90 -9.24 -20.08
C GLY A 11 -20.83 -10.06 -18.79
N SER A 12 -19.63 -10.40 -18.32
CA SER A 12 -19.42 -11.35 -17.21
C SER A 12 -19.48 -10.71 -15.80
N GLY A 13 -20.21 -9.60 -15.64
CA GLY A 13 -20.31 -8.85 -14.38
C GLY A 13 -21.62 -9.06 -13.63
N ARG A 14 -21.67 -8.73 -12.32
CA ARG A 14 -22.91 -8.73 -11.50
C ARG A 14 -24.05 -7.86 -12.06
N ASN A 15 -23.78 -7.05 -13.08
CA ASN A 15 -24.72 -6.16 -13.76
C ASN A 15 -25.09 -6.58 -15.20
N ALA A 16 -24.69 -7.77 -15.67
CA ALA A 16 -24.90 -8.25 -17.04
C ALA A 16 -26.34 -8.16 -17.57
N HIS A 17 -27.33 -8.31 -16.69
CA HIS A 17 -28.76 -8.25 -17.02
C HIS A 17 -29.29 -6.81 -17.17
N LYS A 18 -28.47 -5.80 -16.90
CA LYS A 18 -28.79 -4.37 -17.09
C LYS A 18 -28.28 -3.84 -18.44
N GLU A 19 -27.54 -4.62 -19.22
CA GLU A 19 -26.95 -4.13 -20.48
C GLU A 19 -27.91 -4.22 -21.68
N THR A 20 -29.03 -4.92 -21.56
CA THR A 20 -29.98 -5.13 -22.67
C THR A 20 -31.09 -4.05 -22.66
N GLY A 21 -31.11 -3.19 -23.68
CA GLY A 21 -32.18 -2.21 -23.92
C GLY A 21 -32.03 -0.85 -23.22
N GLN A 22 -30.81 -0.47 -22.80
CA GLN A 22 -30.55 0.76 -22.05
C GLN A 22 -29.80 1.81 -22.89
N LEU A 23 -30.15 3.10 -22.71
CA LEU A 23 -29.38 4.23 -23.20
C LEU A 23 -28.10 4.35 -22.35
N SER A 24 -26.95 4.68 -22.94
CA SER A 24 -25.75 4.99 -22.16
C SER A 24 -25.30 6.44 -22.36
N VAL A 25 -24.96 7.10 -21.26
CA VAL A 25 -24.41 8.45 -21.23
C VAL A 25 -22.96 8.36 -20.78
N MET A 26 -22.06 8.99 -21.52
CA MET A 26 -20.69 9.17 -21.07
C MET A 26 -20.51 10.57 -20.50
N ILE A 27 -19.93 10.63 -19.31
CA ILE A 27 -19.45 11.88 -18.72
C ILE A 27 -17.97 11.68 -18.46
N ARG A 28 -17.13 12.42 -19.18
CA ARG A 28 -15.67 12.24 -19.19
C ARG A 28 -15.32 10.79 -19.54
N THR A 29 -14.71 10.08 -18.60
CA THR A 29 -14.31 8.67 -18.74
C THR A 29 -15.32 7.70 -18.12
N TYR A 30 -16.41 8.19 -17.54
CA TYR A 30 -17.37 7.39 -16.79
C TYR A 30 -18.60 7.08 -17.63
N ARG A 31 -18.97 5.81 -17.66
CA ARG A 31 -20.13 5.31 -18.39
C ARG A 31 -21.30 5.10 -17.44
N PHE A 32 -22.39 5.79 -17.70
CA PHE A 32 -23.66 5.66 -17.03
C PHE A 32 -24.64 4.94 -17.94
N PHE A 33 -25.38 3.98 -17.39
CA PHE A 33 -26.46 3.26 -18.06
C PHE A 33 -27.80 3.78 -17.55
N VAL A 34 -28.73 3.98 -18.48
CA VAL A 34 -30.04 4.58 -18.29
C VAL A 34 -31.09 3.55 -18.71
N GLY A 35 -31.82 3.02 -17.73
CA GLY A 35 -32.95 2.13 -17.93
C GLY A 35 -34.28 2.85 -17.72
N LEU A 36 -35.26 2.57 -18.59
CA LEU A 36 -36.63 3.04 -18.43
C LEU A 36 -37.55 1.82 -18.27
N HIS A 37 -38.37 1.83 -17.23
CA HIS A 37 -39.25 0.73 -16.88
C HIS A 37 -40.69 1.21 -16.73
N GLN A 38 -41.62 0.55 -17.41
CA GLN A 38 -43.05 0.71 -17.15
C GLN A 38 -43.39 0.04 -15.81
N LEU A 39 -44.15 0.74 -14.98
CA LEU A 39 -44.62 0.23 -13.69
C LEU A 39 -46.01 -0.39 -13.85
N ASP A 40 -46.19 -1.55 -13.23
CA ASP A 40 -47.48 -2.22 -13.19
C ASP A 40 -48.42 -1.60 -12.16
N ASP A 41 -49.69 -1.54 -12.52
CA ASP A 41 -50.77 -1.31 -11.58
C ASP A 41 -51.25 -2.66 -11.02
N ARG A 42 -51.46 -2.68 -9.70
CA ARG A 42 -51.91 -3.86 -8.97
C ARG A 42 -53.41 -3.76 -8.73
N THR A 43 -54.14 -4.74 -9.20
CA THR A 43 -55.57 -4.91 -8.90
C THR A 43 -55.77 -6.16 -8.06
N PRO A 44 -56.66 -6.16 -7.06
CA PRO A 44 -56.98 -7.37 -6.31
C PRO A 44 -57.32 -8.50 -7.28
N HIS A 45 -56.62 -9.63 -7.16
CA HIS A 45 -56.88 -10.78 -8.03
C HIS A 45 -58.23 -11.38 -7.70
N VAL A 46 -59.01 -11.72 -8.73
CA VAL A 46 -60.27 -12.45 -8.58
C VAL A 46 -59.98 -13.92 -8.92
N PRO A 47 -59.97 -14.83 -7.91
CA PRO A 47 -59.67 -16.23 -8.14
C PRO A 47 -60.60 -16.85 -9.17
N THR A 48 -60.02 -17.51 -10.17
CA THR A 48 -60.80 -18.23 -11.16
C THR A 48 -61.40 -19.50 -10.55
N PRO A 49 -62.52 -20.04 -11.07
CA PRO A 49 -63.10 -21.29 -10.58
C PRO A 49 -62.08 -22.45 -10.56
N LYS A 50 -61.20 -22.49 -11.57
CA LYS A 50 -60.12 -23.47 -11.67
C LYS A 50 -59.11 -23.34 -10.53
N GLU A 51 -58.71 -22.12 -10.17
CA GLU A 51 -57.77 -21.88 -9.07
C GLU A 51 -58.38 -22.23 -7.70
N LEU A 52 -59.69 -22.02 -7.54
CA LEU A 52 -60.43 -22.44 -6.34
C LEU A 52 -60.54 -23.96 -6.23
N ASP A 53 -60.80 -24.66 -7.35
CA ASP A 53 -60.81 -26.12 -7.39
C ASP A 53 -59.41 -26.70 -7.12
N GLU A 54 -58.37 -26.09 -7.67
CA GLU A 54 -56.99 -26.46 -7.42
C GLU A 54 -56.57 -26.21 -5.97
N GLN A 55 -57.03 -25.13 -5.35
CA GLN A 55 -56.81 -24.83 -3.94
C GLN A 55 -57.54 -25.83 -3.02
N ARG A 56 -58.76 -26.25 -3.39
CA ARG A 56 -59.49 -27.33 -2.69
C ARG A 56 -58.77 -28.67 -2.80
N LYS A 57 -58.11 -28.93 -3.93
CA LYS A 57 -57.34 -30.15 -4.17
C LYS A 57 -55.96 -30.13 -3.50
N TRP A 58 -55.34 -28.95 -3.38
CA TRP A 58 -53.99 -28.77 -2.85
C TRP A 58 -53.94 -27.55 -1.92
N GLU A 59 -54.04 -27.77 -0.61
CA GLU A 59 -54.14 -26.71 0.41
C GLU A 59 -53.00 -25.68 0.38
N TRP A 60 -51.81 -26.07 -0.11
CA TRP A 60 -50.64 -25.18 -0.24
C TRP A 60 -50.70 -24.28 -1.49
N LYS A 61 -51.58 -24.56 -2.45
CA LYS A 61 -51.68 -23.81 -3.70
C LYS A 61 -52.69 -22.67 -3.54
N ARG A 62 -52.20 -21.50 -3.12
CA ARG A 62 -53.00 -20.29 -2.97
C ARG A 62 -53.06 -19.50 -4.28
N PRO A 63 -54.24 -19.02 -4.70
CA PRO A 63 -54.33 -18.09 -5.81
C PRO A 63 -53.48 -16.83 -5.57
N PRO A 64 -52.93 -16.21 -6.62
CA PRO A 64 -52.23 -14.93 -6.50
C PRO A 64 -53.09 -13.88 -5.77
N ARG A 65 -52.45 -12.97 -5.04
CA ARG A 65 -53.16 -11.90 -4.35
C ARG A 65 -53.50 -10.72 -5.27
N TRP A 66 -52.71 -10.53 -6.32
CA TRP A 66 -52.76 -9.37 -7.20
C TRP A 66 -52.63 -9.80 -8.65
N ASP A 67 -53.45 -9.19 -9.50
CA ASP A 67 -53.21 -9.14 -10.93
C ASP A 67 -52.38 -7.89 -11.25
N PHE A 68 -51.45 -8.06 -12.19
CA PHE A 68 -50.56 -7.01 -12.64
C PHE A 68 -50.94 -6.63 -14.06
N THR A 69 -51.24 -5.36 -14.26
CA THR A 69 -51.51 -4.80 -15.58
C THR A 69 -50.52 -3.68 -15.87
N PRO A 70 -50.02 -3.54 -17.11
CA PRO A 70 -49.10 -2.45 -17.45
C PRO A 70 -49.74 -1.09 -17.14
N GLY A 71 -49.19 -0.37 -16.17
CA GLY A 71 -49.66 0.95 -15.78
C GLY A 71 -49.12 2.05 -16.69
N LYS A 72 -49.59 3.28 -16.50
CA LYS A 72 -49.09 4.46 -17.26
C LYS A 72 -47.84 5.10 -16.68
N ARG A 73 -47.35 4.61 -15.54
CA ARG A 73 -46.26 5.20 -14.77
C ARG A 73 -44.92 4.61 -15.21
N LEU A 74 -43.90 5.46 -15.27
CA LEU A 74 -42.55 5.10 -15.66
C LEU A 74 -41.59 5.23 -14.47
N ARG A 75 -40.48 4.49 -14.56
CA ARG A 75 -39.33 4.59 -13.67
C ARG A 75 -38.06 4.68 -14.49
N LEU A 76 -37.27 5.72 -14.23
CA LEU A 76 -35.89 5.85 -14.68
C LEU A 76 -34.96 5.21 -13.64
N CYS A 77 -34.05 4.39 -14.10
CA CYS A 77 -32.99 3.79 -13.30
C CYS A 77 -31.65 4.17 -13.93
N LEU A 78 -30.74 4.69 -13.11
CA LEU A 78 -29.36 4.94 -13.50
C LEU A 78 -28.44 3.95 -12.81
N TYR A 79 -27.43 3.50 -13.54
CA TYR A 79 -26.39 2.60 -13.07
C TYR A 79 -25.04 3.06 -13.58
N ALA A 80 -23.99 2.92 -12.77
CA ALA A 80 -22.62 3.13 -13.23
C ALA A 80 -21.67 2.18 -12.53
N ASP A 81 -20.62 1.79 -13.25
CA ASP A 81 -19.52 0.99 -12.72
C ASP A 81 -18.47 1.92 -12.08
N LEU A 82 -18.86 2.52 -10.96
CA LEU A 82 -18.01 3.36 -10.12
C LEU A 82 -17.50 2.56 -8.92
N HIS A 83 -16.50 3.09 -8.22
CA HIS A 83 -15.73 2.35 -7.20
C HIS A 83 -16.58 1.65 -6.12
N TYR A 84 -17.73 2.20 -5.73
CA TYR A 84 -18.62 1.61 -4.72
C TYR A 84 -19.94 1.01 -5.24
N GLY A 85 -20.09 0.89 -6.56
CA GLY A 85 -21.38 0.59 -7.16
C GLY A 85 -22.35 1.76 -6.98
N TRP A 86 -22.84 2.31 -8.09
CA TRP A 86 -23.69 3.49 -8.06
C TRP A 86 -25.00 3.20 -8.78
N ASP A 87 -26.12 3.33 -8.07
CA ASP A 87 -27.45 3.29 -8.65
C ASP A 87 -28.37 4.40 -8.11
N ARG A 88 -29.19 4.96 -8.99
CA ARG A 88 -30.19 5.98 -8.65
C ARG A 88 -31.48 5.72 -9.40
N LYS A 89 -32.62 6.13 -8.84
CA LYS A 89 -33.94 5.82 -9.38
C LYS A 89 -34.89 6.99 -9.19
N TRP A 90 -35.64 7.30 -10.25
CA TRP A 90 -36.73 8.27 -10.27
C TRP A 90 -37.97 7.58 -10.82
N ALA A 91 -39.14 7.86 -10.29
CA ALA A 91 -40.37 7.22 -10.73
C ALA A 91 -41.56 8.18 -10.67
N ASP A 92 -42.52 7.97 -11.57
CA ASP A 92 -43.81 8.63 -11.48
C ASP A 92 -44.54 8.24 -10.20
N SER A 93 -45.09 9.24 -9.53
CA SER A 93 -45.98 9.03 -8.40
C SER A 93 -47.41 9.42 -8.76
N LYS A 94 -48.38 8.86 -8.04
CA LYS A 94 -49.80 9.11 -8.31
C LYS A 94 -50.23 10.55 -8.01
N THR A 95 -49.46 11.30 -7.24
CA THR A 95 -49.90 12.55 -6.63
C THR A 95 -48.89 13.70 -6.65
N ARG A 96 -47.60 13.45 -6.87
CA ARG A 96 -46.58 14.45 -6.50
C ARG A 96 -45.36 14.57 -7.40
N SER A 97 -45.14 13.64 -8.33
CA SER A 97 -43.88 13.57 -9.10
C SER A 97 -44.14 13.03 -10.49
N VAL A 98 -43.76 13.82 -11.48
CA VAL A 98 -43.67 13.42 -12.89
C VAL A 98 -42.20 13.16 -13.22
N LEU A 99 -41.93 12.10 -13.97
CA LEU A 99 -40.58 11.66 -14.24
C LEU A 99 -39.75 12.72 -14.98
N GLU A 100 -40.38 13.49 -15.86
CA GLU A 100 -39.75 14.56 -16.64
C GLU A 100 -39.11 15.62 -15.74
N ALA A 101 -39.73 15.93 -14.60
CA ALA A 101 -39.20 16.87 -13.63
C ALA A 101 -37.94 16.34 -12.91
N GLY A 102 -37.75 15.02 -12.88
CA GLY A 102 -36.55 14.38 -12.32
C GLY A 102 -35.38 14.26 -13.30
N LEU A 103 -35.57 14.55 -14.60
CA LEU A 103 -34.50 14.41 -15.60
C LEU A 103 -33.30 15.35 -15.35
N PRO A 104 -33.47 16.64 -15.00
CA PRO A 104 -32.34 17.50 -14.68
C PRO A 104 -31.54 16.99 -13.47
N GLU A 105 -32.24 16.53 -12.43
CA GLU A 105 -31.60 15.93 -11.25
C GLU A 105 -30.84 14.65 -11.61
N ALA A 106 -31.41 13.83 -12.50
CA ALA A 106 -30.76 12.62 -12.98
C ALA A 106 -29.44 12.91 -13.71
N LEU A 107 -29.40 13.95 -14.56
CA LEU A 107 -28.17 14.40 -15.22
C LEU A 107 -27.16 14.97 -14.22
N GLN A 108 -27.59 15.84 -13.30
CA GLN A 108 -26.72 16.38 -12.25
C GLN A 108 -26.13 15.27 -11.39
N ALA A 109 -26.92 14.25 -11.04
CA ALA A 109 -26.45 13.13 -10.25
C ALA A 109 -25.34 12.33 -10.96
N MET A 110 -25.34 12.25 -12.29
CA MET A 110 -24.25 11.64 -13.05
C MET A 110 -22.98 12.49 -13.01
N GLU A 111 -23.10 13.82 -13.18
CA GLU A 111 -21.95 14.75 -13.09
C GLU A 111 -21.32 14.73 -11.70
N ASP A 112 -22.13 14.83 -10.64
CA ASP A 112 -21.66 14.78 -9.26
C ASP A 112 -20.95 13.45 -8.96
N ALA A 113 -21.42 12.35 -9.54
CA ALA A 113 -20.81 11.04 -9.38
C ALA A 113 -19.45 10.97 -10.09
N ALA A 114 -19.34 11.56 -11.29
CA ALA A 114 -18.08 11.67 -12.01
C ALA A 114 -17.06 12.56 -11.27
N ASP A 115 -17.49 13.71 -10.73
CA ASP A 115 -16.64 14.61 -9.93
C ASP A 115 -16.10 13.92 -8.67
N LYS A 116 -16.96 13.20 -7.95
CA LYS A 116 -16.54 12.44 -6.76
C LYS A 116 -15.52 11.37 -7.10
N GLU A 117 -15.68 10.70 -8.24
CA GLU A 117 -14.76 9.65 -8.68
C GLU A 117 -13.40 10.24 -9.12
N ASP A 118 -13.39 11.39 -9.77
CA ASP A 118 -12.16 12.13 -10.10
C ASP A 118 -11.44 12.63 -8.83
N ALA A 119 -12.18 13.20 -7.89
CA ALA A 119 -11.65 13.65 -6.61
C ALA A 119 -11.04 12.48 -5.81
N ARG A 120 -11.71 11.31 -5.79
CA ARG A 120 -11.19 10.08 -5.18
C ARG A 120 -9.86 9.67 -5.82
N LYS A 121 -9.82 9.55 -7.15
CA LYS A 121 -8.58 9.18 -7.87
C LYS A 121 -7.46 10.19 -7.66
N ALA A 122 -7.76 11.48 -7.55
CA ALA A 122 -6.78 12.51 -7.23
C ALA A 122 -6.25 12.36 -5.80
N ALA A 123 -7.13 12.16 -4.83
CA ALA A 123 -6.76 11.93 -3.43
C ALA A 123 -5.92 10.66 -3.25
N GLU A 124 -6.27 9.57 -3.93
CA GLU A 124 -5.49 8.32 -3.89
C GLU A 124 -4.08 8.48 -4.47
N ARG A 125 -3.94 9.20 -5.59
CA ARG A 125 -2.63 9.52 -6.16
C ARG A 125 -1.80 10.38 -5.21
N ALA A 126 -2.39 11.43 -4.65
CA ALA A 126 -1.70 12.30 -3.69
C ALA A 126 -1.28 11.54 -2.42
N ALA A 127 -2.13 10.66 -1.89
CA ALA A 127 -1.83 9.84 -0.73
C ALA A 127 -0.70 8.83 -1.02
N LEU A 128 -0.67 8.23 -2.21
CA LEU A 128 0.40 7.34 -2.63
C LEU A 128 1.74 8.08 -2.76
N GLU A 129 1.73 9.26 -3.40
CA GLU A 129 2.92 10.11 -3.54
C GLU A 129 3.44 10.60 -2.18
N GLU A 130 2.55 11.00 -1.28
CA GLU A 130 2.92 11.39 0.08
C GLU A 130 3.49 10.20 0.87
N SER A 131 2.86 9.03 0.79
CA SER A 131 3.37 7.80 1.42
C SER A 131 4.76 7.44 0.90
N HIS A 132 4.99 7.54 -0.41
CA HIS A 132 6.29 7.32 -1.02
C HIS A 132 7.33 8.29 -0.50
N ARG A 133 7.03 9.61 -0.52
CA ARG A 133 7.93 10.64 0.00
C ARG A 133 8.28 10.43 1.47
N ARG A 134 7.30 10.09 2.31
CA ARG A 134 7.53 9.80 3.74
C ARG A 134 8.43 8.58 3.91
N ARG A 135 8.22 7.53 3.11
CA ARG A 135 9.06 6.33 3.14
C ARG A 135 10.50 6.63 2.71
N GLU A 136 10.68 7.38 1.62
CA GLU A 136 12.01 7.77 1.15
C GLU A 136 12.76 8.62 2.17
N ALA A 137 12.09 9.61 2.78
CA ALA A 137 12.68 10.42 3.84
C ALA A 137 13.11 9.57 5.05
N ALA A 138 12.29 8.59 5.45
CA ALA A 138 12.64 7.67 6.52
C ALA A 138 13.86 6.80 6.16
N GLU A 139 13.91 6.24 4.95
CA GLU A 139 15.07 5.44 4.50
C GLU A 139 16.35 6.27 4.41
N GLN A 140 16.27 7.54 3.97
CA GLN A 140 17.41 8.44 3.96
C GLN A 140 17.95 8.70 5.37
N LEU A 141 17.07 8.92 6.35
CA LEU A 141 17.46 9.15 7.74
C LEU A 141 18.10 7.90 8.35
N ILE A 142 17.53 6.72 8.11
CA ILE A 142 18.12 5.44 8.54
C ILE A 142 19.49 5.24 7.90
N GLY A 143 19.61 5.47 6.60
CA GLY A 143 20.86 5.33 5.86
C GLY A 143 21.96 6.25 6.39
N ALA A 144 21.63 7.50 6.68
CA ALA A 144 22.56 8.46 7.27
C ALA A 144 23.05 8.02 8.65
N ARG A 145 22.14 7.61 9.54
CA ARG A 145 22.51 7.11 10.88
C ARG A 145 23.33 5.83 10.82
N HIS A 146 22.97 4.90 9.95
CA HIS A 146 23.74 3.66 9.77
C HIS A 146 25.16 3.97 9.30
N ALA A 147 25.31 4.87 8.32
CA ALA A 147 26.63 5.28 7.84
C ALA A 147 27.48 5.87 8.97
N GLU A 148 26.87 6.69 9.84
CA GLU A 148 27.58 7.28 10.96
C GLU A 148 28.00 6.25 12.02
N ASN A 149 27.11 5.32 12.38
CA ASN A 149 27.44 4.25 13.31
C ASN A 149 28.59 3.38 12.78
N VAL A 150 28.54 2.98 11.51
CA VAL A 150 29.61 2.18 10.87
C VAL A 150 30.93 2.94 10.85
N ARG A 151 30.92 4.25 10.60
CA ARG A 151 32.14 5.08 10.67
C ARG A 151 32.71 5.11 12.08
N GLY A 152 31.87 5.28 13.08
CA GLY A 152 32.26 5.22 14.50
C GLY A 152 32.90 3.88 14.85
N GLU A 153 32.25 2.78 14.50
CA GLU A 153 32.77 1.42 14.74
C GLU A 153 34.14 1.19 14.09
N VAL A 154 34.31 1.63 12.83
CA VAL A 154 35.60 1.49 12.14
C VAL A 154 36.67 2.36 12.79
N LEU A 155 36.34 3.58 13.20
CA LEU A 155 37.28 4.47 13.89
C LEU A 155 37.75 3.87 15.22
N GLU A 156 36.81 3.34 16.02
CA GLU A 156 37.13 2.68 17.29
C GLU A 156 38.02 1.44 17.08
N GLN A 157 37.73 0.63 16.05
CA GLN A 157 38.56 -0.52 15.68
C GLN A 157 39.98 -0.10 15.27
N GLN A 158 40.11 0.95 14.45
CA GLN A 158 41.41 1.49 14.04
C GLN A 158 42.19 2.02 15.24
N LEU A 159 41.54 2.75 16.16
CA LEU A 159 42.16 3.24 17.39
C LEU A 159 42.68 2.08 18.25
N ALA A 160 41.86 1.07 18.50
CA ALA A 160 42.24 -0.10 19.28
C ALA A 160 43.42 -0.85 18.65
N GLN A 161 43.40 -1.02 17.32
CA GLN A 161 44.48 -1.68 16.59
C GLN A 161 45.79 -0.88 16.64
N TRP A 162 45.71 0.45 16.51
CA TRP A 162 46.85 1.34 16.62
C TRP A 162 47.47 1.30 18.03
N GLN A 163 46.65 1.35 19.08
CA GLN A 163 47.11 1.23 20.47
C GLN A 163 47.82 -0.12 20.69
N HIS A 164 47.23 -1.21 20.20
CA HIS A 164 47.82 -2.54 20.33
C HIS A 164 49.18 -2.66 19.61
N VAL A 165 49.28 -2.16 18.38
CA VAL A 165 50.54 -2.12 17.62
C VAL A 165 51.59 -1.27 18.34
N THR A 166 51.19 -0.14 18.93
CA THR A 166 52.09 0.73 19.69
C THR A 166 52.68 0.02 20.91
N VAL A 167 51.86 -0.71 21.66
CA VAL A 167 52.33 -1.52 22.81
C VAL A 167 53.25 -2.65 22.34
N LEU A 168 52.92 -3.31 21.22
CA LEU A 168 53.79 -4.35 20.66
C LEU A 168 55.15 -3.80 20.25
N ARG A 169 55.21 -2.60 19.65
CA ARG A 169 56.51 -1.95 19.32
C ARG A 169 57.37 -1.74 20.55
N GLN A 170 56.78 -1.24 21.65
CA GLN A 170 57.50 -1.09 22.93
C GLN A 170 58.04 -2.43 23.46
N TYR A 171 57.25 -3.50 23.36
CA TYR A 171 57.71 -4.84 23.73
C TYR A 171 58.85 -5.35 22.83
N LEU A 172 58.78 -5.10 21.52
CA LEU A 172 59.85 -5.48 20.59
C LEU A 172 61.14 -4.68 20.82
N ASP A 173 61.04 -3.43 21.28
CA ASP A 173 62.22 -2.64 21.68
C ASP A 173 62.86 -3.21 22.95
N ALA A 174 62.07 -3.59 23.95
CA ALA A 174 62.57 -4.29 25.14
C ALA A 174 63.18 -5.67 24.80
N MET A 175 62.58 -6.39 23.85
CA MET A 175 63.10 -7.66 23.35
C MET A 175 64.45 -7.48 22.66
N ALA A 176 64.60 -6.44 21.83
CA ALA A 176 65.87 -6.11 21.19
C ALA A 176 66.98 -5.85 22.22
N ALA A 177 66.71 -5.01 23.22
CA ALA A 177 67.65 -4.73 24.30
C ALA A 177 68.05 -6.00 25.09
N THR A 178 67.12 -6.96 25.22
CA THR A 178 67.41 -8.25 25.88
C THR A 178 68.29 -9.15 25.00
N ILE A 179 68.05 -9.18 23.69
CA ILE A 179 68.85 -9.95 22.73
C ILE A 179 70.30 -9.46 22.70
N ASP A 180 70.52 -8.14 22.81
CA ASP A 180 71.87 -7.55 22.84
C ASP A 180 72.72 -8.05 24.01
N LEU A 181 72.07 -8.43 25.13
CA LEU A 181 72.71 -8.95 26.34
C LEU A 181 73.04 -10.45 26.27
N LEU A 182 72.53 -11.19 25.27
CA LEU A 182 72.86 -12.61 25.11
C LEU A 182 74.35 -12.76 24.80
N THR A 183 75.01 -13.73 25.42
CA THR A 183 76.45 -14.01 25.21
C THR A 183 76.69 -15.15 24.23
N ASP A 184 75.74 -16.07 24.09
CA ASP A 184 75.80 -17.15 23.11
C ASP A 184 75.39 -16.63 21.72
N GLU A 185 76.26 -16.86 20.73
CA GLU A 185 76.09 -16.33 19.38
C GLU A 185 74.94 -17.02 18.62
N GLN A 186 74.73 -18.31 18.87
CA GLN A 186 73.69 -19.08 18.19
C GLN A 186 72.29 -18.68 18.70
N ASP A 187 72.15 -18.52 20.02
CA ASP A 187 70.92 -18.04 20.64
C ASP A 187 70.63 -16.59 20.23
N ARG A 188 71.67 -15.73 20.17
CA ARG A 188 71.54 -14.34 19.69
C ARG A 188 71.04 -14.28 18.24
N ALA A 189 71.61 -15.10 17.35
CA ALA A 189 71.22 -15.14 15.94
C ALA A 189 69.77 -15.59 15.77
N SER A 190 69.37 -16.68 16.44
CA SER A 190 68.00 -17.20 16.43
C SER A 190 66.98 -16.18 16.94
N ALA A 191 67.28 -15.52 18.08
CA ALA A 191 66.39 -14.51 18.65
C ALA A 191 66.29 -13.25 17.75
N THR A 192 67.36 -12.88 17.07
CA THR A 192 67.37 -11.76 16.10
C THR A 192 66.47 -12.05 14.90
N GLU A 193 66.52 -13.27 14.35
CA GLU A 193 65.63 -13.68 13.26
C GLU A 193 64.15 -13.60 13.68
N TRP A 194 63.84 -14.07 14.89
CA TRP A 194 62.50 -13.98 15.46
C TRP A 194 62.04 -12.52 15.63
N LEU A 195 62.90 -11.64 16.14
CA LEU A 195 62.62 -10.21 16.29
C LEU A 195 62.31 -9.57 14.92
N HIS A 196 63.09 -9.90 13.88
CA HIS A 196 62.84 -9.40 12.52
C HIS A 196 61.49 -9.87 11.96
N TRP A 197 61.13 -11.13 12.19
CA TRP A 197 59.81 -11.62 11.82
C TRP A 197 58.71 -10.87 12.57
N CYS A 198 58.85 -10.69 13.88
CA CYS A 198 57.88 -9.98 14.72
C CYS A 198 57.66 -8.53 14.26
N ARG A 199 58.74 -7.79 13.97
CA ARG A 199 58.67 -6.41 13.48
C ARG A 199 57.85 -6.32 12.19
N ARG A 200 58.16 -7.15 11.19
CA ARG A 200 57.40 -7.21 9.92
C ARG A 200 55.93 -7.54 10.15
N HIS A 201 55.65 -8.49 11.05
CA HIS A 201 54.29 -8.88 11.37
C HIS A 201 53.49 -7.74 12.02
N VAL A 202 54.10 -7.02 12.97
CA VAL A 202 53.48 -5.86 13.63
C VAL A 202 53.23 -4.73 12.64
N ASP A 203 54.19 -4.39 11.78
CA ASP A 203 54.04 -3.32 10.79
C ASP A 203 52.93 -3.62 9.77
N SER A 204 52.75 -4.88 9.37
CA SER A 204 51.65 -5.29 8.47
C SER A 204 50.25 -5.05 9.07
N ARG A 205 50.16 -4.94 10.40
CA ARG A 205 48.94 -4.74 11.17
C ARG A 205 48.75 -3.30 11.62
N ASP A 206 49.68 -2.40 11.33
CA ASP A 206 49.53 -0.99 11.66
C ASP A 206 48.42 -0.37 10.78
N PRO A 207 47.32 0.13 11.38
CA PRO A 207 46.26 0.77 10.60
C PRO A 207 46.75 2.03 9.87
N LEU A 208 47.83 2.66 10.34
CA LEU A 208 48.44 3.84 9.70
C LEU A 208 49.43 3.48 8.59
N ALA A 209 49.78 2.20 8.41
CA ALA A 209 50.56 1.75 7.27
C ALA A 209 49.73 1.67 5.97
N ARG A 210 48.41 1.89 6.05
CA ARG A 210 47.48 1.91 4.91
C ARG A 210 47.01 3.34 4.63
N PRO A 211 46.62 3.67 3.39
CA PRO A 211 46.05 4.98 3.08
C PRO A 211 44.81 5.28 3.94
N ILE A 212 44.78 6.47 4.54
CA ILE A 212 43.61 6.95 5.28
C ILE A 212 42.51 7.30 4.26
N ALA A 213 41.39 6.60 4.33
CA ALA A 213 40.25 6.76 3.44
C ALA A 213 38.94 6.57 4.19
N MET A 214 37.86 7.10 3.62
CA MET A 214 36.51 6.91 4.16
C MET A 214 36.14 5.42 4.10
N PRO A 215 35.64 4.81 5.20
CA PRO A 215 35.30 3.40 5.18
C PRO A 215 34.12 3.11 4.24
N PRO A 216 34.13 1.96 3.54
CA PRO A 216 33.00 1.55 2.72
C PRO A 216 31.80 1.24 3.63
N ILE A 217 30.66 1.88 3.35
CA ILE A 217 29.43 1.67 4.11
C ILE A 217 28.67 0.50 3.50
N ARG A 218 28.50 -0.57 4.28
CA ARG A 218 27.63 -1.70 3.90
C ARG A 218 26.16 -1.33 4.08
N ARG A 219 25.26 -2.13 3.51
CA ARG A 219 23.84 -2.01 3.82
C ARG A 219 23.57 -2.44 5.27
N PRO A 220 22.61 -1.78 5.96
CA PRO A 220 22.19 -2.22 7.28
C PRO A 220 21.55 -3.61 7.18
N THR A 221 21.82 -4.43 8.18
CA THR A 221 21.07 -5.67 8.42
C THR A 221 19.63 -5.33 8.83
N TRP A 222 18.76 -6.33 8.78
CA TRP A 222 17.38 -6.16 9.24
C TRP A 222 17.29 -5.72 10.71
N GLN A 223 18.14 -6.27 11.57
CA GLN A 223 18.16 -5.94 13.01
C GLN A 223 18.61 -4.50 13.25
N GLU A 224 19.71 -4.07 12.62
CA GLU A 224 20.21 -2.68 12.73
C GLU A 224 19.18 -1.69 12.19
N ARG A 225 18.53 -2.02 11.06
CA ARG A 225 17.47 -1.19 10.51
C ARG A 225 16.29 -1.06 11.47
N ALA A 226 15.87 -2.16 12.10
CA ALA A 226 14.78 -2.15 13.08
C ALA A 226 15.14 -1.32 14.32
N GLY A 227 16.36 -1.45 14.84
CA GLY A 227 16.84 -0.65 15.97
C GLY A 227 16.94 0.83 15.66
N LEU A 228 17.44 1.19 14.47
CA LEU A 228 17.52 2.59 14.03
C LEU A 228 16.13 3.22 13.87
N LEU A 229 15.16 2.45 13.35
CA LEU A 229 13.76 2.89 13.26
C LEU A 229 13.19 3.20 14.64
N ASP A 230 13.40 2.32 15.62
CA ASP A 230 12.92 2.51 16.98
C ASP A 230 13.53 3.75 17.65
N GLN A 231 14.83 3.98 17.47
CA GLN A 231 15.53 5.17 17.94
C GLN A 231 14.97 6.45 17.31
N ILE A 232 14.82 6.48 15.98
CA ILE A 232 14.26 7.63 15.26
C ILE A 232 12.84 7.93 15.77
N MET A 233 12.00 6.91 15.91
CA MET A 233 10.63 7.08 16.40
C MET A 233 10.60 7.60 17.83
N THR A 234 11.49 7.12 18.69
CA THR A 234 11.62 7.57 20.09
C THR A 234 12.05 9.03 20.18
N GLU A 235 13.03 9.46 19.36
CA GLU A 235 13.48 10.85 19.33
C GLU A 235 12.40 11.81 18.82
N LEU A 236 11.66 11.41 17.78
CA LEU A 236 10.52 12.20 17.28
C LEU A 236 9.42 12.32 18.34
N ALA A 237 9.17 11.28 19.12
CA ALA A 237 8.23 11.33 20.24
C ALA A 237 8.73 12.22 21.39
N GLY A 238 10.04 12.20 21.69
CA GLY A 238 10.66 13.00 22.74
C GLY A 238 10.71 14.51 22.44
N GLN A 239 10.82 14.89 21.16
CA GLN A 239 10.79 16.30 20.72
C GLN A 239 9.38 16.93 20.74
N SER A 240 8.32 16.13 20.91
CA SER A 240 6.93 16.59 20.93
C SER A 240 6.45 17.11 22.30
N VAL A 241 7.30 17.16 23.33
CA VAL A 241 6.92 17.71 24.65
C VAL A 241 7.30 19.20 24.70
N PRO A 242 6.34 20.15 24.64
CA PRO A 242 6.67 21.55 24.87
C PRO A 242 7.04 21.73 26.35
N PRO A 243 7.95 22.67 26.68
CA PRO A 243 8.20 23.02 28.07
C PRO A 243 6.89 23.54 28.67
N ARG A 244 6.46 22.94 29.79
CA ARG A 244 5.38 23.50 30.62
C ARG A 244 5.90 24.81 31.22
N GLY A 245 5.51 25.93 30.61
CA GLY A 245 5.55 27.26 31.21
C GLY A 245 4.29 27.51 32.01
#